data_AF-A0A3C1ZJT5-F1
#
_entry.id   AF-A0A3C1ZJT5-F1
#
_cell.length_a   1.000
_cell.length_b   1.000
_cell.length_c   1.000
_cell.angle_alpha   90.00
_cell.angle_beta   90.00
_cell.angle_gamma   90.00
#
_symmetry.space_group_name_H-M   'P 1'
#
loop_
_entity.id
_entity.type
_entity.pdbx_description
1 polymer ?
#
loop_
_entity_poly.entity_id
_entity_poly.type
_entity_poly.pdbx_seq_one_letter_code
_entity_poly.pdbx_strand_id
1 'polypeptide(L)'
;MRWIKDEIDQEAVKTMVRRFGIDSLSAAILARRKQSQASQVLYYLENDLRHLRNPFLFSAMKDAVDRIFLAADEGERVLVFGDSDTDGVTATTLLVESLAALGIEAEYRVPQGEEPYGLSLPVLEAFAAKGPGLIITVDCGISNHAEVARASELGIDVIVCDHHRLQASEPPVALSVIDPKIEGCGYPFRDLAGAGVAFKLAAACALGKTSLYKQPTALLSICDTKEGDEHSWKIEAIKLHNLVETGRFSETLTENKVQSVLERLARFLNDRSIFVWGKKDLNGKARALFGSSMKIESFDLADEGALLFPAWAGRTLAELRRLLKVDLYAEKPAGDIDALKAAFEALAWEKAFAPFGGPDQLLQLATLGTIADIMPLQDENRII
;
A
#
# COMPACT_ATOMS: atom_id res chain seq x y z
N MET A 1 43.00 -12.63 1.42
CA MET A 1 41.71 -12.23 2.04
C MET A 1 41.97 -11.08 2.98
N ARG A 2 41.35 -9.91 2.76
CA ARG A 2 41.48 -8.74 3.64
C ARG A 2 40.19 -8.61 4.44
N TRP A 3 40.28 -8.72 5.76
CA TRP A 3 39.13 -8.51 6.65
C TRP A 3 38.98 -7.02 6.90
N ILE A 4 37.80 -6.47 6.59
CA ILE A 4 37.48 -5.06 6.77
C ILE A 4 36.34 -4.98 7.77
N LYS A 5 36.54 -4.22 8.85
CA LYS A 5 35.53 -3.93 9.86
C LYS A 5 35.45 -2.43 10.01
N ASP A 6 34.36 -1.85 9.52
CA ASP A 6 34.14 -0.42 9.62
C ASP A 6 33.91 -0.02 11.09
N GLU A 7 34.48 1.13 11.46
CA GLU A 7 34.20 1.79 12.72
C GLU A 7 32.77 2.30 12.73
N ILE A 8 32.16 2.30 13.91
CA ILE A 8 30.79 2.79 14.12
C ILE A 8 30.72 3.66 15.36
N ASP A 9 29.85 4.65 15.28
CA ASP A 9 29.53 5.51 16.41
C ASP A 9 28.82 4.71 17.51
N GLN A 10 29.43 4.68 18.70
CA GLN A 10 28.88 3.98 19.87
C GLN A 10 27.64 4.68 20.42
N GLU A 11 27.49 6.00 20.24
CA GLU A 11 26.29 6.71 20.67
C GLU A 11 25.10 6.41 19.76
N ALA A 12 25.32 6.27 18.45
CA ALA A 12 24.31 5.75 17.54
C ALA A 12 23.81 4.34 17.97
N VAL A 13 24.72 3.43 18.34
CA VAL A 13 24.36 2.09 18.83
C VAL A 13 23.52 2.18 20.11
N LYS A 14 23.95 2.97 21.11
CA LYS A 14 23.19 3.16 22.36
C LYS A 14 21.81 3.77 22.10
N THR A 15 21.72 4.70 21.16
CA THR A 15 20.44 5.31 20.75
C THR A 15 19.50 4.28 20.16
N MET A 16 20.00 3.41 19.28
CA MET A 16 19.20 2.31 18.69
C MET A 16 18.75 1.31 19.76
N VAL A 17 19.61 0.92 20.69
CA VAL A 17 19.26 0.02 21.81
C VAL A 17 18.12 0.62 22.63
N ARG A 18 18.23 1.89 23.03
CA ARG A 18 17.18 2.58 23.82
C ARG A 18 15.89 2.75 23.05
N ARG A 19 15.97 3.12 21.77
CA ARG A 19 14.79 3.41 20.94
C ARG A 19 14.04 2.13 20.59
N PHE A 20 14.73 1.14 20.01
CA PHE A 20 14.10 -0.06 19.43
C PHE A 20 14.04 -1.26 20.38
N GLY A 21 14.65 -1.17 21.57
CA GLY A 21 14.65 -2.27 22.54
C GLY A 21 15.45 -3.50 22.08
N ILE A 22 16.35 -3.34 21.11
CA ILE A 22 17.21 -4.41 20.59
C ILE A 22 18.53 -4.52 21.35
N ASP A 23 19.18 -5.67 21.26
CA ASP A 23 20.48 -5.89 21.89
C ASP A 23 21.61 -5.10 21.18
N SER A 24 22.72 -4.87 21.89
CA SER A 24 23.86 -4.10 21.39
C SER A 24 24.54 -4.72 20.17
N LEU A 25 24.50 -6.05 20.00
CA LEU A 25 25.09 -6.72 18.84
C LEU A 25 24.23 -6.45 17.60
N SER A 26 22.91 -6.62 17.71
CA SER A 26 21.95 -6.31 16.63
C SER A 26 22.04 -4.84 16.22
N ALA A 27 22.02 -3.91 17.18
CA ALA A 27 22.19 -2.48 16.91
C ALA A 27 23.53 -2.17 16.20
N ALA A 28 24.62 -2.80 16.64
CA ALA A 28 25.94 -2.61 16.04
C ALA A 28 26.05 -3.22 14.62
N ILE A 29 25.31 -4.28 14.30
CA ILE A 29 25.23 -4.85 12.95
C ILE A 29 24.47 -3.89 12.03
N LEU A 30 23.31 -3.39 12.46
CA LEU A 30 22.50 -2.45 11.68
C LEU A 30 23.24 -1.13 11.42
N ALA A 31 23.90 -0.59 12.44
CA ALA A 31 24.74 0.61 12.31
C ALA A 31 25.87 0.40 11.29
N ARG A 32 26.55 -0.76 11.28
CA ARG A 32 27.57 -1.09 10.26
C ARG A 32 27.01 -1.21 8.87
N ARG A 33 25.77 -1.67 8.73
CA ARG A 33 25.04 -1.71 7.45
C ARG A 33 24.48 -0.36 7.03
N LYS A 34 24.76 0.71 7.80
CA LYS A 34 24.25 2.08 7.59
C LYS A 34 22.72 2.14 7.64
N GLN A 35 22.11 1.26 8.45
CA GLN A 35 20.68 1.18 8.71
C GLN A 35 20.41 1.68 10.13
N SER A 36 20.33 2.99 10.30
CA SER A 36 20.13 3.62 11.62
C SER A 36 18.87 4.48 11.69
N GLN A 37 18.26 4.80 10.54
CA GLN A 37 17.01 5.53 10.49
C GLN A 37 15.85 4.62 10.88
N ALA A 38 14.87 5.17 11.59
CA ALA A 38 13.75 4.39 12.07
C ALA A 38 12.91 3.78 10.94
N SER A 39 12.74 4.53 9.84
CA SER A 39 12.12 4.07 8.59
C SER A 39 12.86 2.90 7.94
N GLN A 40 14.16 2.74 8.16
CA GLN A 40 14.96 1.61 7.67
C GLN A 40 14.93 0.42 8.63
N VAL A 41 15.15 0.69 9.93
CA VAL A 41 15.24 -0.34 10.99
C VAL A 41 13.92 -1.10 11.13
N LEU A 42 12.80 -0.42 10.86
CA LEU A 42 11.46 -0.99 10.75
C LEU A 42 11.45 -2.34 10.04
N TYR A 43 11.98 -2.39 8.81
CA TYR A 43 11.99 -3.58 7.96
C TYR A 43 12.91 -4.71 8.45
N TYR A 44 13.69 -4.48 9.50
CA TYR A 44 14.52 -5.52 10.13
C TYR A 44 13.88 -6.11 11.37
N LEU A 45 12.97 -5.37 12.01
CA LEU A 45 12.42 -5.70 13.32
C LEU A 45 10.93 -6.03 13.28
N GLU A 46 10.24 -5.70 12.19
CA GLU A 46 8.81 -5.91 12.03
C GLU A 46 8.52 -6.78 10.81
N ASN A 47 7.53 -7.68 10.96
CA ASN A 47 6.94 -8.46 9.86
C ASN A 47 5.48 -8.02 9.62
N ASP A 48 5.15 -6.80 10.04
CA ASP A 48 3.78 -6.28 9.98
C ASP A 48 3.48 -5.70 8.60
N LEU A 49 2.43 -6.21 7.97
CA LEU A 49 2.04 -5.88 6.61
C LEU A 49 1.61 -4.43 6.42
N ARG A 50 1.28 -3.73 7.50
CA ARG A 50 1.01 -2.28 7.47
C ARG A 50 2.23 -1.47 7.03
N HIS A 51 3.41 -2.06 7.04
CA HIS A 51 4.65 -1.45 6.57
C HIS A 51 4.94 -1.73 5.10
N LEU A 52 4.18 -2.61 4.45
CA LEU A 52 4.19 -2.70 2.99
C LEU A 52 3.69 -1.40 2.39
N ARG A 53 4.29 -1.00 1.28
CA ARG A 53 3.89 0.24 0.62
C ARG A 53 2.57 0.06 -0.10
N ASN A 54 1.75 1.10 -0.05
CA ASN A 54 0.43 1.11 -0.67
C ASN A 54 0.57 0.96 -2.20
N PRO A 55 -0.13 0.00 -2.84
CA PRO A 55 -0.02 -0.23 -4.28
C PRO A 55 -0.49 0.95 -5.14
N PHE A 56 -1.36 1.82 -4.63
CA PHE A 56 -1.82 3.03 -5.34
C PHE A 56 -0.80 4.19 -5.33
N LEU A 57 0.40 3.96 -4.80
CA LEU A 57 1.54 4.84 -5.06
C LEU A 57 2.06 4.71 -6.50
N PHE A 58 1.78 3.59 -7.17
CA PHE A 58 1.91 3.50 -8.63
C PHE A 58 0.81 4.34 -9.29
N SER A 59 1.19 5.33 -10.08
CA SER A 59 0.26 6.24 -10.76
C SER A 59 -0.72 5.51 -11.69
N ALA A 60 -0.25 4.45 -12.37
CA ALA A 60 -1.05 3.64 -13.29
C ALA A 60 -1.92 2.56 -12.60
N MET A 61 -1.77 2.33 -11.30
CA MET A 61 -2.44 1.21 -10.61
C MET A 61 -3.96 1.32 -10.65
N LYS A 62 -4.50 2.54 -10.50
CA LYS A 62 -5.96 2.74 -10.51
C LYS A 62 -6.56 2.34 -11.85
N ASP A 63 -5.93 2.73 -12.96
CA ASP A 63 -6.45 2.50 -14.30
C ASP A 63 -6.36 1.02 -14.68
N ALA A 64 -5.31 0.32 -14.23
CA ALA A 64 -5.20 -1.13 -14.31
C ALA A 64 -6.35 -1.86 -13.56
N VAL A 65 -6.57 -1.51 -12.28
CA VAL A 65 -7.66 -2.12 -11.47
C VAL A 65 -9.03 -1.86 -12.10
N ASP A 66 -9.27 -0.63 -12.57
CA ASP A 66 -10.52 -0.26 -13.23
C ASP A 66 -10.78 -1.09 -14.47
N ARG A 67 -9.74 -1.30 -15.30
CA ARG A 67 -9.89 -2.10 -16.51
C ARG A 67 -10.12 -3.56 -16.22
N ILE A 68 -9.45 -4.12 -15.22
CA ILE A 68 -9.62 -5.52 -14.81
C ILE A 68 -11.08 -5.76 -14.39
N PHE A 69 -11.67 -4.84 -13.62
CA PHE A 69 -13.06 -4.95 -13.23
C PHE A 69 -14.03 -4.71 -14.38
N LEU A 70 -13.73 -3.77 -15.28
CA LEU A 70 -14.52 -3.59 -16.49
C LEU A 70 -14.53 -4.88 -17.34
N ALA A 71 -13.37 -5.53 -17.51
CA ALA A 71 -13.26 -6.80 -18.22
C ALA A 71 -14.18 -7.86 -17.59
N ALA A 72 -14.14 -7.96 -16.25
CA ALA A 72 -14.98 -8.90 -15.51
C ALA A 72 -16.48 -8.58 -15.64
N ASP A 73 -16.86 -7.31 -15.54
CA ASP A 73 -18.25 -6.85 -15.62
C ASP A 73 -18.84 -7.03 -17.04
N GLU A 74 -18.01 -6.85 -18.08
CA GLU A 74 -18.40 -7.05 -19.49
C GLU A 74 -18.29 -8.52 -19.95
N GLY A 75 -17.79 -9.41 -19.10
CA GLY A 75 -17.56 -10.81 -19.46
C GLY A 75 -16.49 -11.00 -20.55
N GLU A 76 -15.55 -10.06 -20.63
CA GLU A 76 -14.37 -10.16 -21.48
C GLU A 76 -13.46 -11.30 -21.01
N ARG A 77 -12.73 -11.90 -21.95
CA ARG A 77 -11.67 -12.83 -21.56
C ARG A 77 -10.49 -12.07 -20.98
N VAL A 78 -9.91 -12.63 -19.92
CA VAL A 78 -8.66 -12.14 -19.34
C VAL A 78 -7.57 -13.19 -19.59
N LEU A 79 -6.41 -12.76 -20.09
CA LEU A 79 -5.20 -13.58 -20.19
C LEU A 79 -4.12 -13.00 -19.27
N VAL A 80 -3.65 -13.79 -18.33
CA VAL A 80 -2.39 -13.52 -17.61
C VAL A 80 -1.24 -14.18 -18.37
N PHE A 81 -0.31 -13.39 -18.88
CA PHE A 81 0.87 -13.87 -19.58
C PHE A 81 2.12 -13.59 -18.76
N GLY A 82 2.78 -14.63 -18.26
CA GLY A 82 4.00 -14.48 -17.46
C GLY A 82 5.27 -14.99 -18.14
N ASP A 83 6.41 -14.82 -17.47
CA ASP A 83 7.63 -15.52 -17.84
C ASP A 83 7.67 -16.97 -17.32
N SER A 84 8.55 -17.77 -17.91
CA SER A 84 8.75 -19.20 -17.66
C SER A 84 9.71 -19.51 -16.52
N ASP A 85 10.42 -18.51 -15.99
CA ASP A 85 11.31 -18.69 -14.84
C ASP A 85 10.54 -18.71 -13.50
N THR A 86 11.26 -18.71 -12.38
CA THR A 86 10.60 -18.82 -11.07
C THR A 86 9.84 -17.55 -10.69
N ASP A 87 10.33 -16.36 -11.05
CA ASP A 87 9.64 -15.11 -10.76
C ASP A 87 8.36 -15.02 -11.60
N GLY A 88 8.45 -15.25 -12.91
CA GLY A 88 7.31 -15.23 -13.82
C GLY A 88 6.23 -16.27 -13.51
N VAL A 89 6.61 -17.50 -13.16
CA VAL A 89 5.65 -18.56 -12.79
C VAL A 89 4.96 -18.25 -11.47
N THR A 90 5.69 -17.75 -10.47
CA THR A 90 5.09 -17.37 -9.17
C THR A 90 4.21 -16.13 -9.30
N ALA A 91 4.62 -15.13 -10.08
CA ALA A 91 3.82 -13.95 -10.41
C ALA A 91 2.51 -14.31 -11.13
N THR A 92 2.58 -15.22 -12.11
CA THR A 92 1.42 -15.73 -12.85
C THR A 92 0.46 -16.44 -11.92
N THR A 93 0.97 -17.38 -11.12
CA THR A 93 0.16 -18.14 -10.17
C THR A 93 -0.53 -17.21 -9.18
N LEU A 94 0.24 -16.27 -8.60
CA LEU A 94 -0.26 -15.28 -7.65
C LEU A 94 -1.42 -14.48 -8.25
N LEU A 95 -1.24 -13.91 -9.44
CA LEU A 95 -2.27 -13.06 -10.04
C LEU A 95 -3.50 -13.87 -10.45
N VAL A 96 -3.33 -15.05 -11.04
CA VAL A 96 -4.45 -15.92 -11.45
C VAL A 96 -5.28 -16.37 -10.24
N GLU A 97 -4.63 -16.83 -9.18
CA GLU A 97 -5.32 -17.23 -7.94
C GLU A 97 -6.03 -16.04 -7.29
N SER A 98 -5.40 -14.86 -7.30
CA SER A 98 -5.99 -13.63 -6.79
C SER A 98 -7.23 -13.22 -7.57
N LEU A 99 -7.17 -13.21 -8.91
CA LEU A 99 -8.32 -12.90 -9.76
C LEU A 99 -9.47 -13.90 -9.51
N ALA A 100 -9.16 -15.19 -9.44
CA ALA A 100 -10.15 -16.24 -9.17
C ALA A 100 -10.85 -16.04 -7.80
N ALA A 101 -10.09 -15.73 -6.74
CA ALA A 101 -10.65 -15.44 -5.42
C ALA A 101 -11.54 -14.18 -5.39
N LEU A 102 -11.34 -13.26 -6.33
CA LEU A 102 -12.20 -12.08 -6.54
C LEU A 102 -13.35 -12.33 -7.53
N GLY A 103 -13.53 -13.57 -7.99
CA GLY A 103 -14.58 -13.99 -8.92
C GLY A 103 -14.31 -13.63 -10.38
N ILE A 104 -13.05 -13.44 -10.76
CA ILE A 104 -12.63 -13.08 -12.12
C ILE A 104 -11.89 -14.28 -12.72
N GLU A 105 -12.45 -14.86 -13.78
CA GLU A 105 -11.80 -15.96 -14.50
C GLU A 105 -10.74 -15.42 -15.45
N ALA A 106 -9.52 -15.96 -15.35
CA ALA A 106 -8.43 -15.64 -16.26
C ALA A 106 -7.80 -16.92 -16.82
N GLU A 107 -7.59 -16.94 -18.14
CA GLU A 107 -6.67 -17.88 -18.78
C GLU A 107 -5.24 -17.48 -18.41
N TYR A 108 -4.32 -18.44 -18.38
CA TYR A 108 -2.91 -18.16 -18.15
C TYR A 108 -2.01 -18.80 -19.21
N ARG A 109 -0.85 -18.19 -19.44
CA ARG A 109 0.20 -18.75 -20.30
C ARG A 109 1.57 -18.24 -19.86
N VAL A 110 2.57 -19.09 -20.05
CA VAL A 110 3.99 -18.74 -20.03
C VAL A 110 4.63 -19.24 -21.33
N PRO A 111 5.79 -18.70 -21.76
CA PRO A 111 6.54 -19.23 -22.90
C PRO A 111 6.77 -20.74 -22.80
N GLN A 112 6.66 -21.44 -23.93
CA GLN A 112 6.88 -22.89 -24.01
C GLN A 112 8.04 -23.25 -24.97
N GLY A 113 8.91 -24.16 -24.53
CA GLY A 113 9.97 -24.71 -25.39
C GLY A 113 10.99 -23.65 -25.83
N GLU A 114 11.02 -23.35 -27.13
CA GLU A 114 11.92 -22.36 -27.73
C GLU A 114 11.23 -21.00 -27.99
N GLU A 115 10.02 -20.78 -27.46
CA GLU A 115 9.38 -19.46 -27.53
C GLU A 115 10.28 -18.40 -26.88
N PRO A 116 10.41 -17.21 -27.49
CA PRO A 116 11.22 -16.13 -26.93
C PRO A 116 10.57 -15.58 -25.65
N TYR A 117 11.40 -14.92 -24.84
CA TYR A 117 10.96 -14.16 -23.67
C TYR A 117 9.95 -13.07 -24.05
N GLY A 118 8.93 -12.88 -23.20
CA GLY A 118 7.89 -11.87 -23.37
C GLY A 118 6.69 -12.31 -24.21
N LEU A 119 5.68 -11.45 -24.27
CA LEU A 119 4.48 -11.71 -25.07
C LEU A 119 4.89 -11.83 -26.54
N SER A 120 4.38 -12.83 -27.26
CA SER A 120 4.66 -13.03 -28.68
C SER A 120 3.42 -12.76 -29.53
N LEU A 121 3.64 -12.25 -30.77
CA LEU A 121 2.56 -12.01 -31.73
C LEU A 121 1.66 -13.24 -31.96
N PRO A 122 2.19 -14.47 -32.14
CA PRO A 122 1.33 -15.64 -32.33
C PRO A 122 0.39 -15.92 -31.14
N VAL A 123 0.87 -15.71 -29.90
CA VAL A 123 0.05 -15.86 -28.70
C VAL A 123 -1.04 -14.80 -28.65
N LEU A 124 -0.67 -13.54 -28.88
CA LEU A 124 -1.60 -12.42 -28.93
C LEU A 124 -2.69 -12.64 -29.98
N GLU A 125 -2.33 -12.99 -31.21
CA GLU A 125 -3.29 -13.18 -32.31
C GLU A 125 -4.19 -14.39 -32.07
N ALA A 126 -3.66 -15.47 -31.48
CA ALA A 126 -4.47 -16.62 -31.08
C ALA A 126 -5.47 -16.27 -29.96
N PHE A 127 -5.07 -15.41 -29.01
CA PHE A 127 -5.98 -14.90 -27.99
C PHE A 127 -7.05 -13.97 -28.59
N ALA A 128 -6.67 -13.08 -29.51
CA ALA A 128 -7.58 -12.18 -30.21
C ALA A 128 -8.61 -12.92 -31.08
N ALA A 129 -8.21 -14.02 -31.73
CA ALA A 129 -9.08 -14.83 -32.57
C ALA A 129 -10.27 -15.43 -31.81
N LYS A 130 -10.18 -15.54 -30.49
CA LYS A 130 -11.29 -16.03 -29.66
C LYS A 130 -12.35 -14.94 -29.40
N GLY A 131 -12.07 -13.64 -29.61
CA GLY A 131 -12.96 -12.49 -29.31
C GLY A 131 -12.32 -11.36 -28.49
N PRO A 132 -13.09 -10.39 -27.95
CA PRO A 132 -12.59 -9.32 -27.09
C PRO A 132 -11.87 -9.83 -25.84
N GLY A 133 -10.95 -9.05 -25.30
CA GLY A 133 -10.27 -9.40 -24.07
C GLY A 133 -9.26 -8.38 -23.56
N LEU A 134 -8.73 -8.71 -22.40
CA LEU A 134 -7.68 -8.01 -21.67
C LEU A 134 -6.47 -8.94 -21.54
N ILE A 135 -5.28 -8.44 -21.82
CA ILE A 135 -4.03 -9.13 -21.48
C ILE A 135 -3.36 -8.41 -20.31
N ILE A 136 -2.92 -9.18 -19.32
CA ILE A 136 -2.10 -8.70 -18.22
C ILE A 136 -0.78 -9.45 -18.29
N THR A 137 0.31 -8.76 -18.63
CA THR A 137 1.64 -9.37 -18.56
C THR A 137 2.17 -9.27 -17.14
N VAL A 138 2.84 -10.32 -16.65
CA VAL A 138 3.53 -10.33 -15.36
C VAL A 138 4.97 -10.76 -15.55
N ASP A 139 5.90 -10.05 -14.91
CA ASP A 139 7.35 -10.31 -15.04
C ASP A 139 7.90 -10.21 -16.48
N CYS A 140 7.13 -9.59 -17.36
CA CYS A 140 7.50 -9.31 -18.74
C CYS A 140 6.61 -8.22 -19.33
N GLY A 141 6.91 -7.82 -20.55
CA GLY A 141 6.09 -6.87 -21.32
C GLY A 141 6.73 -5.50 -21.51
N ILE A 142 7.71 -5.09 -20.68
CA ILE A 142 8.28 -3.73 -20.76
C ILE A 142 9.02 -3.45 -22.08
N SER A 143 9.43 -4.49 -22.81
CA SER A 143 10.06 -4.40 -24.12
C SER A 143 9.13 -4.77 -25.29
N ASN A 144 7.89 -5.19 -25.03
CA ASN A 144 6.96 -5.73 -26.04
C ASN A 144 6.18 -4.64 -26.80
N HIS A 145 6.87 -3.67 -27.38
CA HIS A 145 6.23 -2.54 -28.08
C HIS A 145 5.40 -2.98 -29.29
N ALA A 146 5.92 -3.92 -30.09
CA ALA A 146 5.25 -4.39 -31.30
C ALA A 146 3.97 -5.17 -30.95
N GLU A 147 4.03 -6.02 -29.92
CA GLU A 147 2.89 -6.80 -29.47
C GLU A 147 1.83 -5.91 -28.82
N VAL A 148 2.21 -4.95 -28.00
CA VAL A 148 1.25 -4.00 -27.41
C VAL A 148 0.59 -3.14 -28.49
N ALA A 149 1.34 -2.65 -29.48
CA ALA A 149 0.77 -1.92 -30.61
C ALA A 149 -0.21 -2.79 -31.41
N ARG A 150 0.17 -4.05 -31.69
CA ARG A 150 -0.69 -5.00 -32.38
C ARG A 150 -1.95 -5.33 -31.59
N ALA A 151 -1.87 -5.43 -30.26
CA ALA A 151 -3.02 -5.67 -29.40
C ALA A 151 -4.04 -4.53 -29.53
N SER A 152 -3.55 -3.29 -29.52
CA SER A 152 -4.38 -2.10 -29.73
C SER A 152 -5.10 -2.11 -31.08
N GLU A 153 -4.43 -2.49 -32.17
CA GLU A 153 -5.05 -2.66 -33.50
C GLU A 153 -6.16 -3.72 -33.52
N LEU A 154 -6.04 -4.73 -32.66
CA LEU A 154 -7.00 -5.83 -32.51
C LEU A 154 -8.11 -5.54 -31.47
N GLY A 155 -8.09 -4.35 -30.85
CA GLY A 155 -9.04 -3.97 -29.81
C GLY A 155 -8.84 -4.68 -28.48
N ILE A 156 -7.60 -5.11 -28.18
CA ILE A 156 -7.21 -5.71 -26.90
C ILE A 156 -6.40 -4.70 -26.11
N ASP A 157 -6.84 -4.44 -24.89
CA ASP A 157 -6.04 -3.68 -23.95
C ASP A 157 -4.97 -4.55 -23.31
N VAL A 158 -3.81 -3.95 -23.04
CA VAL A 158 -2.70 -4.60 -22.34
C VAL A 158 -2.37 -3.81 -21.08
N ILE A 159 -2.27 -4.52 -19.96
CA ILE A 159 -1.67 -4.05 -18.70
C ILE A 159 -0.33 -4.73 -18.57
N VAL A 160 0.74 -3.95 -18.42
CA VAL A 160 2.09 -4.47 -18.22
C VAL A 160 2.45 -4.38 -16.74
N CYS A 161 2.67 -5.52 -16.09
CA CYS A 161 3.27 -5.59 -14.75
C CYS A 161 4.67 -6.19 -14.88
N ASP A 162 5.68 -5.35 -14.73
CA ASP A 162 7.06 -5.74 -14.96
C ASP A 162 7.97 -5.04 -13.95
N HIS A 163 9.22 -5.45 -13.93
CA HIS A 163 10.28 -4.84 -13.15
C HIS A 163 11.60 -4.81 -13.92
N HIS A 164 11.65 -5.27 -15.17
CA HIS A 164 12.89 -5.30 -15.94
C HIS A 164 13.39 -3.88 -16.26
N ARG A 165 14.67 -3.78 -16.65
CA ARG A 165 15.19 -2.49 -17.12
C ARG A 165 14.64 -2.21 -18.50
N LEU A 166 14.06 -1.02 -18.65
CA LEU A 166 13.65 -0.52 -19.95
C LEU A 166 14.85 -0.50 -20.92
N GLN A 167 14.69 -1.17 -22.06
CA GLN A 167 15.71 -1.24 -23.12
C GLN A 167 15.55 -0.14 -24.17
N ALA A 168 14.35 0.43 -24.28
CA ALA A 168 14.00 1.55 -25.16
C ALA A 168 14.04 2.89 -24.40
N SER A 169 13.75 4.00 -25.09
CA SER A 169 13.65 5.31 -24.45
C SER A 169 12.37 5.48 -23.63
N GLU A 170 11.30 4.79 -24.02
CA GLU A 170 9.97 4.90 -23.41
C GLU A 170 9.36 3.49 -23.25
N PRO A 171 8.46 3.27 -22.29
CA PRO A 171 7.71 2.02 -22.17
C PRO A 171 6.74 1.82 -23.35
N PRO A 172 6.22 0.59 -23.58
CA PRO A 172 5.19 0.36 -24.58
C PRO A 172 3.96 1.22 -24.29
N VAL A 173 3.25 1.63 -25.35
CA VAL A 173 1.99 2.37 -25.25
C VAL A 173 0.85 1.42 -24.90
N ALA A 174 0.93 0.86 -23.70
CA ALA A 174 -0.07 -0.02 -23.09
C ALA A 174 -1.15 0.82 -22.38
N LEU A 175 -2.27 0.20 -22.01
CA LEU A 175 -3.29 0.88 -21.20
C LEU A 175 -2.72 1.31 -19.85
N SER A 176 -1.89 0.45 -19.25
CA SER A 176 -1.22 0.73 -17.99
C SER A 176 0.11 -0.01 -17.94
N VAL A 177 1.12 0.66 -17.41
CA VAL A 177 2.44 0.08 -17.16
C VAL A 177 2.75 0.27 -15.67
N ILE A 178 2.82 -0.84 -14.95
CA ILE A 178 3.14 -0.92 -13.54
C ILE A 178 4.55 -1.51 -13.44
N ASP A 179 5.54 -0.63 -13.34
CA ASP A 179 6.93 -1.01 -13.19
C ASP A 179 7.65 -0.01 -12.27
N PRO A 180 8.26 -0.47 -11.16
CA PRO A 180 8.90 0.40 -10.17
C PRO A 180 10.19 1.07 -10.68
N LYS A 181 10.76 0.59 -11.79
CA LYS A 181 11.96 1.16 -12.42
C LYS A 181 11.62 2.27 -13.41
N ILE A 182 10.37 2.40 -13.84
CA ILE A 182 9.92 3.50 -14.72
C ILE A 182 9.99 4.83 -13.99
N GLU A 183 10.61 5.82 -14.64
CA GLU A 183 10.67 7.19 -14.13
C GLU A 183 9.26 7.80 -14.09
N GLY A 184 8.92 8.47 -12.98
CA GLY A 184 7.60 9.08 -12.81
C GLY A 184 6.47 8.11 -12.46
N CYS A 185 6.73 6.81 -12.24
CA CYS A 185 5.70 5.85 -11.82
C CYS A 185 5.10 6.15 -10.44
N GLY A 186 5.76 6.97 -9.62
CA GLY A 186 5.31 7.40 -8.29
C GLY A 186 5.64 6.43 -7.15
N TYR A 187 6.02 5.19 -7.46
CA TYR A 187 6.32 4.18 -6.46
C TYR A 187 7.73 4.36 -5.89
N PRO A 188 7.90 4.41 -4.55
CA PRO A 188 9.15 4.87 -3.95
C PRO A 188 10.22 3.79 -3.77
N PHE A 189 9.90 2.52 -4.07
CA PHE A 189 10.85 1.41 -3.97
C PHE A 189 11.02 0.73 -5.34
N ARG A 190 12.25 0.74 -5.85
CA ARG A 190 12.56 0.40 -7.26
C ARG A 190 12.80 -1.09 -7.52
N ASP A 191 13.08 -1.86 -6.48
CA ASP A 191 13.67 -3.19 -6.61
C ASP A 191 12.69 -4.31 -6.22
N LEU A 192 11.41 -4.17 -6.58
CA LEU A 192 10.48 -5.29 -6.53
C LEU A 192 10.81 -6.32 -7.62
N ALA A 193 10.57 -7.60 -7.34
CA ALA A 193 10.49 -8.68 -8.31
C ALA A 193 9.17 -8.60 -9.12
N GLY A 194 9.07 -9.32 -10.25
CA GLY A 194 7.83 -9.46 -11.00
C GLY A 194 6.67 -9.97 -10.13
N ALA A 195 6.92 -10.98 -9.28
CA ALA A 195 5.94 -11.47 -8.32
C ALA A 195 5.60 -10.44 -7.22
N GLY A 196 6.56 -9.58 -6.86
CA GLY A 196 6.32 -8.45 -5.97
C GLY A 196 5.39 -7.41 -6.59
N VAL A 197 5.56 -7.10 -7.88
CA VAL A 197 4.66 -6.20 -8.63
C VAL A 197 3.27 -6.84 -8.80
N ALA A 198 3.20 -8.13 -9.11
CA ALA A 198 1.95 -8.88 -9.19
C ALA A 198 1.20 -8.87 -7.84
N PHE A 199 1.91 -9.03 -6.72
CA PHE A 199 1.34 -8.88 -5.37
C PHE A 199 0.72 -7.50 -5.15
N LYS A 200 1.37 -6.42 -5.62
CA LYS A 200 0.81 -5.07 -5.53
C LYS A 200 -0.46 -4.92 -6.34
N LEU A 201 -0.50 -5.47 -7.55
CA LEU A 201 -1.72 -5.48 -8.36
C LEU A 201 -2.85 -6.28 -7.69
N ALA A 202 -2.54 -7.46 -7.16
CA ALA A 202 -3.50 -8.30 -6.43
C ALA A 202 -4.07 -7.56 -5.21
N ALA A 203 -3.20 -6.94 -4.39
CA ALA A 203 -3.62 -6.12 -3.25
C ALA A 203 -4.50 -4.93 -3.68
N ALA A 204 -4.17 -4.28 -4.81
CA ALA A 204 -4.97 -3.19 -5.34
C ALA A 204 -6.37 -3.66 -5.79
N CYS A 205 -6.45 -4.80 -6.47
CA CYS A 205 -7.72 -5.44 -6.85
C CYS A 205 -8.53 -5.86 -5.61
N ALA A 206 -7.85 -6.36 -4.58
CA ALA A 206 -8.48 -6.71 -3.31
C ALA A 206 -9.15 -5.50 -2.64
N LEU A 207 -8.43 -4.38 -2.52
CA LEU A 207 -9.02 -3.12 -2.05
C LEU A 207 -10.15 -2.67 -2.99
N GLY A 208 -9.97 -2.88 -4.29
CA GLY A 208 -10.93 -2.61 -5.35
C GLY A 208 -12.32 -3.21 -5.15
N LYS A 209 -12.41 -4.40 -4.53
CA LYS A 209 -13.69 -5.05 -4.19
C LYS A 209 -14.35 -4.51 -2.92
N THR A 210 -13.68 -3.64 -2.17
CA THR A 210 -14.24 -3.03 -0.95
C THR A 210 -14.96 -1.71 -1.26
N SER A 211 -15.85 -1.29 -0.37
CA SER A 211 -16.51 0.03 -0.46
C SER A 211 -15.56 1.22 -0.23
N LEU A 212 -14.29 0.98 0.08
CA LEU A 212 -13.29 2.02 0.26
C LEU A 212 -12.62 2.41 -1.07
N TYR A 213 -12.71 1.57 -2.10
CA TYR A 213 -12.09 1.87 -3.39
C TYR A 213 -12.70 3.11 -4.02
N LYS A 214 -11.84 4.05 -4.42
CA LYS A 214 -12.17 5.40 -4.93
C LYS A 214 -13.00 6.27 -4.02
N GLN A 215 -13.35 5.81 -2.81
CA GLN A 215 -14.17 6.57 -1.88
C GLN A 215 -13.37 7.74 -1.30
N PRO A 216 -13.79 9.01 -1.50
CA PRO A 216 -13.17 10.13 -0.83
C PRO A 216 -13.35 10.00 0.68
N THR A 217 -12.22 9.80 1.37
CA THR A 217 -12.22 9.48 2.80
C THR A 217 -11.50 10.58 3.57
N ALA A 218 -11.94 10.83 4.79
CA ALA A 218 -11.21 11.63 5.76
C ALA A 218 -11.14 10.91 7.11
N LEU A 219 -10.02 11.02 7.79
CA LEU A 219 -9.92 10.67 9.21
C LEU A 219 -9.90 11.95 10.04
N LEU A 220 -10.54 11.93 11.20
CA LEU A 220 -10.60 13.09 12.10
C LEU A 220 -10.29 12.67 13.54
N SER A 221 -9.41 13.43 14.17
CA SER A 221 -9.14 13.35 15.61
C SER A 221 -9.25 14.73 16.25
N ILE A 222 -9.85 14.78 17.43
CA ILE A 222 -9.86 15.94 18.32
C ILE A 222 -9.34 15.45 19.67
N CYS A 223 -8.23 16.00 20.12
CA CYS A 223 -7.72 15.76 21.45
C CYS A 223 -7.58 17.07 22.21
N ASP A 224 -7.72 16.98 23.53
CA ASP A 224 -7.47 18.08 24.43
C ASP A 224 -6.29 17.75 25.33
N THR A 225 -5.45 18.76 25.56
CA THR A 225 -4.29 18.67 26.43
C THR A 225 -4.40 19.73 27.52
N LYS A 226 -4.07 19.34 28.75
CA LYS A 226 -3.95 20.23 29.88
C LYS A 226 -2.51 20.23 30.35
N GLU A 227 -1.83 21.36 30.18
CA GLU A 227 -0.49 21.59 30.73
C GLU A 227 -0.57 22.71 31.76
N GLY A 228 -0.52 22.34 33.05
CA GLY A 228 -0.78 23.28 34.14
C GLY A 228 -2.23 23.80 34.12
N ASP A 229 -2.38 25.12 34.10
CA ASP A 229 -3.68 25.80 34.01
C ASP A 229 -4.16 26.04 32.56
N GLU A 230 -3.30 25.79 31.56
CA GLU A 230 -3.65 26.00 30.15
C GLU A 230 -4.35 24.76 29.57
N HIS A 231 -5.55 24.96 29.02
CA HIS A 231 -6.30 23.95 28.27
C HIS A 231 -6.17 24.25 26.78
N SER A 232 -5.66 23.30 26.00
CA SER A 232 -5.56 23.43 24.55
C SER A 232 -6.24 22.28 23.84
N TRP A 233 -6.72 22.55 22.64
CA TRP A 233 -7.38 21.60 21.75
C TRP A 233 -6.54 21.44 20.50
N LYS A 234 -6.23 20.20 20.14
CA LYS A 234 -5.58 19.87 18.89
C LYS A 234 -6.59 19.17 17.98
N ILE A 235 -6.78 19.72 16.80
CA ILE A 235 -7.67 19.19 15.77
C ILE A 235 -6.80 18.73 14.61
N GLU A 236 -6.92 17.46 14.25
CA GLU A 236 -6.14 16.86 13.18
C GLU A 236 -7.06 16.09 12.24
N ALA A 237 -6.85 16.26 10.94
CA ALA A 237 -7.54 15.47 9.93
C ALA A 237 -6.63 15.13 8.76
N ILE A 238 -6.87 13.98 8.13
CA ILE A 238 -6.17 13.58 6.90
C ILE A 238 -7.19 13.20 5.83
N LYS A 239 -6.85 13.52 4.58
CA LYS A 239 -7.60 13.07 3.40
C LYS A 239 -6.93 11.84 2.84
N LEU A 240 -7.72 10.80 2.61
CA LEU A 240 -7.28 9.58 1.97
C LEU A 240 -8.01 9.39 0.64
N HIS A 241 -7.30 8.84 -0.34
CA HIS A 241 -7.86 8.30 -1.57
C HIS A 241 -7.12 7.00 -1.88
N ASN A 242 -7.86 5.88 -1.96
CA ASN A 242 -7.28 4.52 -2.01
C ASN A 242 -6.20 4.30 -0.93
N LEU A 243 -6.50 4.75 0.30
CA LEU A 243 -5.60 4.72 1.47
C LEU A 243 -4.31 5.55 1.33
N VAL A 244 -4.10 6.31 0.24
CA VAL A 244 -2.96 7.24 0.10
C VAL A 244 -3.33 8.59 0.70
N GLU A 245 -2.44 9.16 1.54
CA GLU A 245 -2.61 10.50 2.10
C GLU A 245 -2.46 11.57 1.01
N THR A 246 -3.53 12.34 0.80
CA THR A 246 -3.62 13.39 -0.23
C THR A 246 -3.65 14.80 0.37
N GLY A 247 -3.77 14.90 1.69
CA GLY A 247 -3.75 16.17 2.39
C GLY A 247 -3.89 16.00 3.89
N ARG A 248 -3.37 16.96 4.65
CA ARG A 248 -3.37 16.97 6.10
C ARG A 248 -3.80 18.34 6.63
N PHE A 249 -4.52 18.32 7.74
CA PHE A 249 -4.98 19.47 8.49
C PHE A 249 -4.54 19.29 9.95
N SER A 250 -3.98 20.35 10.54
CA SER A 250 -3.57 20.35 11.95
C SER A 250 -3.67 21.77 12.50
N GLU A 251 -4.44 21.96 13.57
CA GLU A 251 -4.59 23.24 14.26
C GLU A 251 -4.61 23.01 15.77
N THR A 252 -3.99 23.93 16.52
CA THR A 252 -4.03 23.95 17.98
C THR A 252 -4.70 25.23 18.47
N LEU A 253 -5.66 25.10 19.38
CA LEU A 253 -6.50 26.18 19.89
C LEU A 253 -6.40 26.26 21.41
N THR A 254 -6.19 27.46 21.96
CA THR A 254 -6.19 27.68 23.42
C THR A 254 -7.39 28.48 23.90
N GLU A 255 -7.90 29.49 23.17
CA GLU A 255 -9.10 30.26 23.57
C GLU A 255 -9.67 31.18 22.46
N ASN A 256 -8.87 31.54 21.44
CA ASN A 256 -9.28 32.43 20.34
C ASN A 256 -9.33 31.70 18.97
N LYS A 257 -10.24 32.12 18.08
CA LYS A 257 -10.35 31.71 16.63
C LYS A 257 -11.10 30.40 16.30
N VAL A 258 -11.93 29.88 17.19
CA VAL A 258 -12.73 28.66 16.98
C VAL A 258 -13.51 28.66 15.65
N GLN A 259 -14.19 29.76 15.31
CA GLN A 259 -15.05 29.84 14.13
C GLN A 259 -14.27 29.71 12.80
N SER A 260 -13.12 30.39 12.67
CA SER A 260 -12.30 30.32 11.46
C SER A 260 -11.70 28.94 11.24
N VAL A 261 -11.30 28.26 12.33
CA VAL A 261 -10.83 26.88 12.27
C VAL A 261 -11.94 25.92 11.88
N LEU A 262 -13.15 26.11 12.40
CA LEU A 262 -14.32 25.32 12.02
C LEU A 262 -14.64 25.44 10.52
N GLU A 263 -14.63 26.65 9.96
CA GLU A 263 -14.87 26.87 8.52
C GLU A 263 -13.82 26.18 7.64
N ARG A 264 -12.55 26.26 8.04
CA ARG A 264 -11.45 25.59 7.33
C ARG A 264 -11.54 24.08 7.45
N LEU A 265 -11.88 23.56 8.63
CA LEU A 265 -12.09 22.13 8.86
C LEU A 265 -13.26 21.60 8.03
N ALA A 266 -14.39 22.31 8.02
CA ALA A 266 -15.56 21.94 7.22
C ALA A 266 -15.22 21.89 5.73
N ARG A 267 -14.50 22.90 5.21
CA ARG A 267 -13.99 22.88 3.82
C ARG A 267 -13.01 21.74 3.57
N PHE A 268 -12.19 21.38 4.56
CA PHE A 268 -11.27 20.26 4.45
C PHE A 268 -12.01 18.93 4.39
N LEU A 269 -13.05 18.73 5.20
CA LEU A 269 -13.81 17.48 5.29
C LEU A 269 -14.93 17.34 4.24
N ASN A 270 -15.18 18.38 3.43
CA ASN A 270 -16.28 18.40 2.48
C ASN A 270 -16.25 17.22 1.51
N ASP A 271 -17.44 16.68 1.20
CA ASP A 271 -17.70 15.57 0.27
C ASP A 271 -16.94 14.27 0.59
N ARG A 272 -16.76 13.96 1.88
CA ARG A 272 -16.00 12.78 2.33
C ARG A 272 -16.72 12.00 3.40
N SER A 273 -16.49 10.69 3.37
CA SER A 273 -16.81 9.81 4.51
C SER A 273 -15.80 10.07 5.61
N ILE A 274 -16.27 10.53 6.78
CA ILE A 274 -15.42 10.83 7.94
C ILE A 274 -15.37 9.62 8.85
N PHE A 275 -14.17 9.11 9.12
CA PHE A 275 -13.93 8.03 10.07
C PHE A 275 -13.21 8.56 11.31
N VAL A 276 -13.61 8.05 12.47
CA VAL A 276 -13.10 8.47 13.78
C VAL A 276 -12.91 7.27 14.69
N TRP A 277 -12.21 7.46 15.80
CA TRP A 277 -12.08 6.46 16.85
C TRP A 277 -12.80 6.94 18.11
N GLY A 278 -13.90 6.28 18.48
CA GLY A 278 -14.72 6.69 19.62
C GLY A 278 -15.61 7.88 19.27
N LYS A 279 -16.61 7.68 18.40
CA LYS A 279 -17.54 8.71 17.90
C LYS A 279 -18.25 9.48 19.01
N LYS A 280 -18.59 8.81 20.12
CA LYS A 280 -19.23 9.44 21.28
C LYS A 280 -18.30 10.44 21.96
N ASP A 281 -17.05 10.06 22.20
CA ASP A 281 -16.02 10.91 22.81
C ASP A 281 -15.70 12.10 21.89
N LEU A 282 -15.44 11.83 20.61
CA LEU A 282 -15.18 12.88 19.62
C LEU A 282 -16.32 13.90 19.52
N ASN A 283 -17.58 13.47 19.51
CA ASN A 283 -18.72 14.40 19.51
C ASN A 283 -18.90 15.14 20.84
N GLY A 284 -18.45 14.57 21.97
CA GLY A 284 -18.38 15.29 23.25
C GLY A 284 -17.37 16.42 23.20
N LYS A 285 -16.17 16.13 22.69
CA LYS A 285 -15.09 17.10 22.47
C LYS A 285 -15.47 18.19 21.47
N ALA A 286 -16.08 17.81 20.34
CA ALA A 286 -16.58 18.75 19.35
C ALA A 286 -17.64 19.71 19.92
N ARG A 287 -18.52 19.22 20.82
CA ARG A 287 -19.51 20.08 21.51
C ARG A 287 -18.88 21.04 22.50
N ALA A 288 -17.86 20.58 23.23
CA ALA A 288 -17.10 21.43 24.14
C ALA A 288 -16.35 22.54 23.38
N LEU A 289 -15.81 22.22 22.21
CA LEU A 289 -14.98 23.14 21.41
C LEU A 289 -15.79 24.09 20.52
N PHE A 290 -16.78 23.58 19.78
CA PHE A 290 -17.52 24.33 18.76
C PHE A 290 -18.95 24.72 19.18
N GLY A 291 -19.40 24.31 20.38
CA GLY A 291 -20.72 24.62 20.91
C GLY A 291 -21.67 23.40 20.96
N SER A 292 -22.68 23.49 21.83
CA SER A 292 -23.53 22.36 22.23
C SER A 292 -24.36 21.72 21.12
N SER A 293 -24.63 22.45 20.04
CA SER A 293 -25.35 21.95 18.86
C SER A 293 -24.47 21.19 17.86
N MET A 294 -23.14 21.22 18.03
CA MET A 294 -22.22 20.59 17.10
C MET A 294 -22.36 19.07 17.12
N LYS A 295 -22.55 18.49 15.93
CA LYS A 295 -22.52 17.05 15.72
C LYS A 295 -21.82 16.75 14.40
N ILE A 296 -20.77 15.95 14.47
CA ILE A 296 -20.03 15.48 13.30
C ILE A 296 -20.59 14.11 12.94
N GLU A 297 -21.20 14.01 11.75
CA GLU A 297 -21.60 12.73 11.19
C GLU A 297 -20.36 11.98 10.72
N SER A 298 -20.15 10.80 11.29
CA SER A 298 -18.95 9.99 11.09
C SER A 298 -19.21 8.51 11.33
N PHE A 299 -18.31 7.67 10.81
CA PHE A 299 -18.22 6.25 11.08
C PHE A 299 -17.23 6.01 12.23
N ASP A 300 -17.62 5.18 13.19
CA ASP A 300 -16.75 4.81 14.31
C ASP A 300 -16.00 3.53 13.98
N LEU A 301 -14.67 3.57 14.08
CA LEU A 301 -13.81 2.42 13.84
C LEU A 301 -13.54 1.60 15.11
N ALA A 302 -13.90 2.09 16.30
CA ALA A 302 -13.51 1.45 17.55
C ALA A 302 -14.14 0.05 17.71
N ASP A 303 -15.44 -0.07 17.43
CA ASP A 303 -16.19 -1.33 17.58
C ASP A 303 -15.74 -2.37 16.53
N GLU A 304 -15.59 -1.93 15.28
CA GLU A 304 -15.09 -2.78 14.20
C GLU A 304 -13.64 -3.20 14.44
N GLY A 305 -12.81 -2.28 14.93
CA GLY A 305 -11.45 -2.53 15.36
C GLY A 305 -11.37 -3.61 16.44
N ALA A 306 -12.25 -3.55 17.44
CA ALA A 306 -12.33 -4.55 18.49
C ALA A 306 -12.77 -5.93 17.99
N LEU A 307 -13.61 -5.97 16.93
CA LEU A 307 -14.07 -7.22 16.33
C LEU A 307 -12.96 -7.95 15.57
N LEU A 308 -12.25 -7.23 14.70
CA LEU A 308 -11.17 -7.80 13.87
C LEU A 308 -9.87 -7.96 14.65
N PHE A 309 -9.58 -7.04 15.56
CA PHE A 309 -8.40 -7.05 16.41
C PHE A 309 -8.81 -6.97 17.88
N PRO A 310 -9.11 -8.09 18.56
CA PRO A 310 -9.57 -8.09 19.96
C PRO A 310 -8.64 -7.35 20.92
N ALA A 311 -7.34 -7.30 20.62
CA ALA A 311 -6.35 -6.53 21.38
C ALA A 311 -6.62 -5.01 21.39
N TRP A 312 -7.44 -4.48 20.50
CA TRP A 312 -7.76 -3.04 20.37
C TRP A 312 -8.97 -2.61 21.20
N ALA A 313 -9.73 -3.58 21.73
CA ALA A 313 -10.96 -3.32 22.45
C ALA A 313 -10.77 -2.35 23.62
N GLY A 314 -11.60 -1.29 23.64
CA GLY A 314 -11.60 -0.28 24.71
C GLY A 314 -10.39 0.64 24.75
N ARG A 315 -9.47 0.57 23.80
CA ARG A 315 -8.26 1.41 23.79
C ARG A 315 -8.54 2.82 23.28
N THR A 316 -7.82 3.78 23.85
CA THR A 316 -7.70 5.14 23.32
C THR A 316 -6.75 5.20 22.12
N LEU A 317 -6.79 6.28 21.34
CA LEU A 317 -5.83 6.49 20.24
C LEU A 317 -4.37 6.54 20.73
N ALA A 318 -4.12 7.10 21.92
CA ALA A 318 -2.78 7.12 22.52
C ALA A 318 -2.27 5.70 22.87
N GLU A 319 -3.15 4.82 23.36
CA GLU A 319 -2.82 3.42 23.62
C GLU A 319 -2.63 2.62 22.34
N LEU A 320 -3.47 2.86 21.32
CA LEU A 320 -3.29 2.28 20.00
C LEU A 320 -1.98 2.71 19.37
N ARG A 321 -1.58 3.99 19.49
CA ARG A 321 -0.32 4.49 18.95
C ARG A 321 0.88 3.67 19.45
N ARG A 322 0.86 3.31 20.73
CA ARG A 322 1.88 2.45 21.37
C ARG A 322 1.76 1.00 20.91
N LEU A 323 0.53 0.44 20.93
CA LEU A 323 0.28 -0.94 20.53
C LEU A 323 0.73 -1.20 19.08
N LEU A 324 0.43 -0.25 18.20
CA LEU A 324 0.73 -0.27 16.78
C LEU A 324 2.16 0.18 16.45
N LYS A 325 2.96 0.50 17.48
CA LYS A 325 4.36 0.94 17.39
C LYS A 325 4.59 2.17 16.49
N VAL A 326 3.58 3.03 16.34
CA VAL A 326 3.66 4.20 15.45
C VAL A 326 4.77 5.15 15.90
N ASP A 327 4.85 5.42 17.21
CA ASP A 327 5.89 6.30 17.78
C ASP A 327 7.30 5.75 17.59
N LEU A 328 7.44 4.42 17.56
CA LEU A 328 8.74 3.75 17.50
C LEU A 328 9.49 4.07 16.21
N TYR A 329 8.75 4.08 15.10
CA TYR A 329 9.29 4.22 13.75
C TYR A 329 9.04 5.57 13.09
N ALA A 330 8.31 6.48 13.74
CA ALA A 330 8.06 7.81 13.21
C ALA A 330 9.35 8.67 13.18
N GLU A 331 9.54 9.40 12.09
CA GLU A 331 10.64 10.38 11.96
C GLU A 331 10.34 11.70 12.70
N LYS A 332 9.04 11.99 12.89
CA LYS A 332 8.51 13.14 13.62
C LYS A 332 7.59 12.64 14.74
N PRO A 333 7.36 13.42 15.81
CA PRO A 333 6.42 13.04 16.85
C PRO A 333 5.04 12.74 16.24
N ALA A 334 4.56 11.51 16.44
CA ALA A 334 3.27 11.08 15.91
C ALA A 334 2.12 11.51 16.83
N GLY A 335 1.01 11.90 16.22
CA GLY A 335 -0.21 12.31 16.89
C GLY A 335 -1.26 11.20 16.97
N ASP A 336 -2.41 11.52 17.54
CA ASP A 336 -3.55 10.61 17.58
C ASP A 336 -4.08 10.32 16.16
N ILE A 337 -3.95 11.28 15.25
CA ILE A 337 -4.33 11.11 13.84
C ILE A 337 -3.49 10.04 13.12
N ASP A 338 -2.22 9.87 13.50
CA ASP A 338 -1.32 8.88 12.89
C ASP A 338 -1.64 7.47 13.42
N ALA A 339 -2.05 7.36 14.69
CA ALA A 339 -2.60 6.12 15.24
C ALA A 339 -3.92 5.74 14.57
N LEU A 340 -4.80 6.71 14.36
CA LEU A 340 -6.07 6.52 13.64
C LEU A 340 -5.81 6.08 12.20
N LYS A 341 -4.84 6.69 11.52
CA LYS A 341 -4.42 6.28 10.17
C LYS A 341 -3.94 4.83 10.14
N ALA A 342 -3.02 4.48 11.02
CA ALA A 342 -2.48 3.12 11.09
C ALA A 342 -3.56 2.07 11.41
N ALA A 343 -4.52 2.40 12.28
CA ALA A 343 -5.65 1.53 12.60
C ALA A 343 -6.59 1.38 11.39
N PHE A 344 -6.93 2.49 10.72
CA PHE A 344 -7.78 2.48 9.54
C PHE A 344 -7.17 1.67 8.39
N GLU A 345 -5.88 1.84 8.12
CA GLU A 345 -5.17 1.07 7.09
C GLU A 345 -5.15 -0.43 7.41
N ALA A 346 -4.90 -0.81 8.66
CA ALA A 346 -4.94 -2.23 9.04
C ALA A 346 -6.34 -2.84 8.83
N LEU A 347 -7.39 -2.14 9.25
CA LEU A 347 -8.77 -2.60 9.05
C LEU A 347 -9.14 -2.71 7.57
N ALA A 348 -8.69 -1.75 6.76
CA ALA A 348 -8.91 -1.77 5.32
C ALA A 348 -8.23 -2.97 4.67
N TRP A 349 -6.96 -3.24 5.00
CA TRP A 349 -6.22 -4.38 4.45
C TRP A 349 -6.73 -5.73 4.96
N GLU A 350 -7.10 -5.84 6.23
CA GLU A 350 -7.72 -7.05 6.79
C GLU A 350 -8.97 -7.45 5.99
N LYS A 351 -9.84 -6.47 5.71
CA LYS A 351 -11.04 -6.69 4.89
C LYS A 351 -10.72 -6.99 3.44
N ALA A 352 -9.74 -6.28 2.86
CA ALA A 352 -9.35 -6.47 1.48
C ALA A 352 -8.80 -7.88 1.24
N PHE A 353 -7.99 -8.42 2.16
CA PHE A 353 -7.40 -9.75 2.02
C PHE A 353 -8.28 -10.90 2.49
N ALA A 354 -9.44 -10.63 3.12
CA ALA A 354 -10.36 -11.66 3.59
C ALA A 354 -10.79 -12.68 2.50
N PRO A 355 -11.06 -12.30 1.23
CA PRO A 355 -11.40 -13.25 0.17
C PRO A 355 -10.29 -14.26 -0.14
N PHE A 356 -9.03 -13.96 0.15
CA PHE A 356 -7.90 -14.87 -0.06
C PHE A 356 -7.61 -15.77 1.14
N GLY A 357 -8.38 -15.66 2.23
CA GLY A 357 -8.04 -16.31 3.50
C GLY A 357 -6.84 -15.66 4.21
N GLY A 358 -6.51 -14.42 3.84
CA GLY A 358 -5.35 -13.69 4.34
C GLY A 358 -4.26 -13.50 3.27
N PRO A 359 -3.24 -12.69 3.57
CA PRO A 359 -2.19 -12.32 2.61
C PRO A 359 -1.03 -13.33 2.52
N ASP A 360 -0.93 -14.28 3.47
CA ASP A 360 0.25 -15.13 3.65
C ASP A 360 0.61 -15.96 2.41
N GLN A 361 -0.37 -16.58 1.75
CA GLN A 361 -0.11 -17.39 0.55
C GLN A 361 0.41 -16.52 -0.61
N LEU A 362 -0.18 -15.34 -0.81
CA LEU A 362 0.26 -14.40 -1.84
C LEU A 362 1.67 -13.87 -1.54
N LEU A 363 1.95 -13.58 -0.27
CA LEU A 363 3.28 -13.17 0.16
C LEU A 363 4.31 -14.26 -0.06
N GLN A 364 4.02 -15.52 0.25
CA GLN A 364 4.94 -16.64 0.00
C GLN A 364 5.32 -16.74 -1.49
N LEU A 365 4.37 -16.58 -2.41
CA LEU A 365 4.65 -16.55 -3.84
C LEU A 365 5.54 -15.35 -4.21
N ALA A 366 5.23 -14.17 -3.69
CA ALA A 366 6.06 -12.97 -3.89
C ALA A 366 7.47 -13.12 -3.31
N THR A 367 7.63 -13.79 -2.16
CA THR A 367 8.92 -14.10 -1.53
C THR A 367 9.76 -15.01 -2.44
N LEU A 368 9.14 -16.04 -3.02
CA LEU A 368 9.83 -16.97 -3.93
C LEU A 368 10.39 -16.25 -5.15
N GLY A 369 9.58 -15.40 -5.80
CA GLY A 369 10.05 -14.54 -6.90
C GLY A 369 11.16 -13.60 -6.46
N THR A 370 10.98 -12.89 -5.35
CA THR A 370 11.98 -11.96 -4.77
C THR A 370 13.35 -12.62 -4.53
N ILE A 371 13.37 -13.86 -4.02
CA ILE A 371 14.60 -14.61 -3.78
C ILE A 371 15.19 -15.15 -5.10
N ALA A 372 14.35 -15.70 -5.97
CA ALA A 372 14.79 -16.26 -7.26
C ALA A 372 15.50 -15.22 -8.11
N ASP A 373 14.98 -14.00 -8.09
CA ASP A 373 15.50 -12.86 -8.85
C ASP A 373 16.62 -12.10 -8.15
N ILE A 374 17.02 -12.56 -6.97
CA ILE A 374 18.12 -12.00 -6.18
C ILE A 374 17.88 -10.50 -5.91
N MET A 375 16.62 -10.14 -5.66
CA MET A 375 16.28 -8.76 -5.33
C MET A 375 16.93 -8.36 -4.00
N PRO A 376 17.37 -7.09 -3.85
CA PRO A 376 17.91 -6.61 -2.59
C PRO A 376 16.89 -6.76 -1.45
N LEU A 377 17.30 -7.40 -0.36
CA LEU A 377 16.52 -7.50 0.88
C LEU A 377 16.61 -6.19 1.68
N GLN A 378 16.01 -5.14 1.12
CA GLN A 378 15.90 -3.79 1.66
C GLN A 378 14.45 -3.32 1.52
N ASP A 379 14.03 -2.36 2.35
CA ASP A 379 12.66 -1.84 2.33
C ASP A 379 11.63 -2.99 2.43
N GLU A 380 10.51 -2.91 1.73
CA GLU A 380 9.42 -3.88 1.80
C GLU A 380 9.76 -5.31 1.32
N ASN A 381 10.85 -5.53 0.56
CA ASN A 381 11.37 -6.87 0.24
C ASN A 381 11.92 -7.64 1.45
N ARG A 382 11.88 -7.02 2.64
CA ARG A 382 12.17 -7.69 3.90
C ARG A 382 10.94 -8.33 4.55
N ILE A 383 9.77 -7.78 4.21
CA ILE A 383 8.47 -8.18 4.75
C ILE A 383 7.83 -9.18 3.80
N ILE A 384 7.93 -8.91 2.49
CA ILE A 384 7.88 -9.93 1.44
C ILE A 384 9.09 -10.84 1.64
#